data_AF-A0A085LFE5-F1
#
_entry.id   AF-A0A085LFE5-F1
#
_cell.length_a   1.000
_cell.length_b   1.000
_cell.length_c   1.000
_cell.angle_alpha   90.00
_cell.angle_beta   90.00
_cell.angle_gamma   90.00
#
_symmetry.space_group_name_H-M   'P 1'
#
loop_
_entity.id
_entity.type
_entity.pdbx_description
1 polymer ?
#
loop_
_entity_poly.entity_id
_entity_poly.type
_entity_poly.pdbx_seq_one_letter_code
_entity_poly.pdbx_strand_id
1 'polypeptide(L)'
;MALLTAEDILNKKFSATKFREGYDVEEVDDFLDEVVRTLNSVQEENEDLKSKLAAAERRIAELSRADASSAAVQAPVVDAPQAPEPEPAPAAPISQAVVSKNAAEPESATGMLQLAQKLHDDYVRSGQEEGDRLIAEAKEEGSRIVREAEETSHRTLSQLEQERSLLERKIDELRIFERDYRTRLKSYLQNLLGDLDNRGSALPPRSNVGGAARTSDLAPGL
;
A
#
# COMPACT_ATOMS: atom_id res chain seq x y z
N MET A 1 -10.00 25.02 -6.73
CA MET A 1 -10.04 24.97 -5.26
C MET A 1 -8.59 24.85 -4.81
N ALA A 2 -8.05 25.81 -4.06
CA ALA A 2 -6.69 25.66 -3.54
C ALA A 2 -6.69 24.52 -2.51
N LEU A 3 -5.83 23.53 -2.70
CA LEU A 3 -5.64 22.46 -1.71
C LEU A 3 -4.86 23.04 -0.53
N LEU A 4 -5.25 22.67 0.70
CA LEU A 4 -4.51 23.05 1.90
C LEU A 4 -3.10 22.43 1.84
N THR A 5 -2.10 23.23 2.22
CA THR A 5 -0.74 22.75 2.46
C THR A 5 -0.56 22.37 3.93
N ALA A 6 0.51 21.63 4.24
CA ALA A 6 0.87 21.29 5.62
C ALA A 6 1.09 22.55 6.48
N GLU A 7 1.69 23.58 5.88
CA GLU A 7 1.93 24.88 6.54
C GLU A 7 0.63 25.63 6.82
N ASP A 8 -0.39 25.50 5.97
CA ASP A 8 -1.70 26.13 6.17
C ASP A 8 -2.45 25.53 7.38
N ILE A 9 -2.24 24.23 7.64
CA ILE A 9 -2.84 23.51 8.77
C ILE A 9 -2.14 23.92 10.07
N LEU A 10 -0.81 23.95 10.07
CA LEU A 10 -0.01 24.37 11.23
C LEU A 10 -0.27 25.82 11.65
N ASN A 11 -0.49 26.71 10.70
CA ASN A 11 -0.79 28.11 10.99
C ASN A 11 -2.28 28.38 11.29
N LYS A 12 -3.13 27.36 11.25
CA LYS A 12 -4.56 27.51 11.45
C LYS A 12 -4.89 27.74 12.93
N LYS A 13 -5.46 28.91 13.23
CA LYS A 13 -5.96 29.22 14.58
C LYS A 13 -7.48 29.11 14.63
N PHE A 14 -7.97 28.28 15.55
CA PHE A 14 -9.40 28.14 15.83
C PHE A 14 -9.84 29.12 16.94
N SER A 15 -11.11 29.51 16.93
CA SER A 15 -11.66 30.43 17.94
C SER A 15 -12.27 29.65 19.10
N ALA A 16 -11.91 29.99 20.34
CA ALA A 16 -12.42 29.32 21.53
C ALA A 16 -13.90 29.66 21.78
N THR A 17 -14.76 28.65 21.88
CA THR A 17 -16.19 28.83 22.14
C THR A 17 -16.48 28.68 23.64
N LYS A 18 -16.85 29.78 24.32
CA LYS A 18 -17.09 29.81 25.78
C LYS A 18 -18.50 29.42 26.22
N PHE A 19 -19.46 29.39 25.30
CA PHE A 19 -20.90 29.23 25.62
C PHE A 19 -21.54 28.01 24.94
N ARG A 20 -20.74 27.16 24.30
CA ARG A 20 -21.17 25.93 23.62
C ARG A 20 -20.16 24.83 23.91
N GLU A 21 -20.61 23.57 23.91
CA GLU A 21 -19.71 22.42 23.92
C GLU A 21 -18.82 22.51 22.67
N GLY A 22 -17.53 22.75 22.90
CA GLY A 22 -16.50 22.82 21.87
C GLY A 22 -15.64 21.56 21.92
N TYR A 23 -14.87 21.35 20.86
CA TYR A 23 -13.82 20.32 20.86
C TYR A 23 -12.71 20.72 21.84
N ASP A 24 -12.08 19.72 22.46
CA ASP A 24 -10.90 19.93 23.28
C ASP A 24 -9.76 20.44 22.39
N VAL A 25 -9.05 21.46 22.86
CA VAL A 25 -7.96 22.08 22.10
C VAL A 25 -6.81 21.10 21.94
N GLU A 26 -6.49 20.33 22.99
CA GLU A 26 -5.38 19.36 22.95
C GLU A 26 -5.68 18.22 21.97
N GLU A 27 -6.92 17.70 21.97
CA GLU A 27 -7.36 16.64 21.05
C GLU A 27 -7.37 17.13 19.59
N VAL A 28 -7.78 18.37 19.36
CA VAL A 28 -7.74 18.97 18.02
C VAL A 28 -6.30 19.16 17.56
N ASP A 29 -5.41 19.64 18.43
CA ASP A 29 -4.00 19.84 18.09
C ASP A 29 -3.30 18.49 17.76
N ASP A 30 -3.54 17.43 18.55
CA ASP A 30 -3.02 16.09 18.27
C ASP A 30 -3.51 15.53 16.93
N PHE A 31 -4.79 15.74 16.60
CA PHE A 31 -5.36 15.32 15.31
C PHE A 31 -4.76 16.11 14.14
N LEU A 32 -4.55 17.42 14.30
CA LEU A 32 -3.94 18.24 13.25
C LEU A 32 -2.48 17.84 12.98
N ASP A 33 -1.74 17.44 14.01
CA ASP A 33 -0.40 16.87 13.85
C ASP A 33 -0.40 15.58 13.01
N GLU A 34 -1.36 14.68 13.25
CA GLU A 34 -1.52 13.46 12.46
C GLU A 34 -1.88 13.75 11.00
N VAL A 35 -2.79 14.71 10.78
CA VAL A 35 -3.19 15.15 9.43
C VAL A 35 -1.98 15.74 8.69
N VAL A 36 -1.16 16.56 9.34
CA VAL A 36 0.05 17.14 8.73
C VAL A 36 1.06 16.06 8.34
N ARG A 37 1.31 15.08 9.22
CA ARG A 37 2.21 13.95 8.91
C ARG A 37 1.71 13.17 7.70
N THR A 38 0.41 12.89 7.65
CA THR A 38 -0.22 12.17 6.54
C THR A 38 -0.13 12.97 5.24
N LEU A 39 -0.37 14.28 5.30
CA LEU A 39 -0.30 15.15 4.12
C LEU A 39 1.12 15.20 3.54
N ASN A 40 2.14 15.30 4.39
CA ASN A 40 3.54 15.27 3.95
C ASN A 40 3.90 13.91 3.35
N SER A 41 3.52 12.80 3.99
CA SER A 41 3.73 11.45 3.45
C SER A 41 3.11 11.29 2.06
N VAL A 42 1.86 11.71 1.89
CA VAL A 42 1.15 11.64 0.60
C VAL A 42 1.79 12.56 -0.44
N GLN A 43 2.31 13.72 -0.05
CA GLN A 43 3.03 14.61 -0.95
C GLN A 43 4.35 13.99 -1.42
N GLU A 44 5.15 13.45 -0.50
CA GLU A 44 6.39 12.73 -0.82
C GLU A 44 6.13 11.54 -1.74
N GLU A 45 5.12 10.71 -1.42
CA GLU A 45 4.72 9.59 -2.28
C GLU A 45 4.29 10.04 -3.68
N ASN A 46 3.57 11.16 -3.79
CA ASN A 46 3.18 11.72 -5.09
C ASN A 46 4.39 12.24 -5.87
N GLU A 47 5.36 12.86 -5.21
CA GLU A 47 6.61 13.30 -5.84
C GLU A 47 7.45 12.12 -6.31
N ASP A 48 7.55 11.06 -5.50
CA ASP A 48 8.21 9.81 -5.84
C ASP A 48 7.52 9.10 -7.02
N LEU A 49 6.19 9.03 -7.04
CA LEU A 49 5.45 8.44 -8.15
C LEU A 49 5.63 9.26 -9.44
N LYS A 50 5.60 10.59 -9.34
CA LYS A 50 5.87 11.46 -10.50
C LYS A 50 7.30 11.30 -11.02
N SER A 51 8.29 11.18 -10.14
CA SER A 51 9.68 10.97 -10.54
C SER A 51 9.88 9.61 -11.23
N LYS A 52 9.25 8.56 -10.70
CA LYS A 52 9.23 7.21 -11.30
C LYS A 52 8.54 7.22 -12.66
N LEU A 53 7.40 7.90 -12.81
CA LEU A 53 6.73 8.06 -14.11
C LEU A 53 7.62 8.80 -15.10
N ALA A 54 8.22 9.93 -14.71
CA ALA A 54 9.12 10.67 -15.58
C ALA A 54 10.35 9.83 -16.01
N ALA A 55 10.89 8.99 -15.10
CA ALA A 55 11.97 8.08 -15.43
C ALA A 55 11.53 6.96 -16.39
N ALA A 56 10.35 6.38 -16.18
CA ALA A 56 9.78 5.37 -17.07
C ALA A 56 9.49 5.95 -18.46
N GLU A 57 8.91 7.15 -18.54
CA GLU A 57 8.65 7.87 -19.79
C GLU A 57 9.96 8.16 -20.55
N ARG A 58 11.03 8.57 -19.86
CA ARG A 58 12.36 8.72 -20.48
C ARG A 58 12.87 7.39 -21.03
N ARG A 59 12.71 6.30 -20.28
CA ARG A 59 13.15 4.97 -20.73
C ARG A 59 12.37 4.48 -21.95
N ILE A 60 11.07 4.75 -22.00
CA ILE A 60 10.22 4.47 -23.15
C ILE A 60 10.61 5.34 -24.35
N ALA A 61 10.94 6.62 -24.14
CA ALA A 61 11.41 7.51 -25.19
C ALA A 61 12.77 7.06 -25.78
N GLU A 62 13.68 6.55 -24.94
CA GLU A 62 14.94 5.95 -25.37
C GLU A 62 14.72 4.67 -26.19
N LEU A 63 13.87 3.76 -25.71
CA LEU A 63 13.54 2.51 -26.40
C LEU A 63 12.83 2.78 -27.73
N SER A 64 11.83 3.66 -27.76
CA SER A 64 11.14 4.04 -29.00
C SER A 64 12.05 4.77 -29.99
N ARG A 65 13.01 5.57 -29.52
CA ARG A 65 14.05 6.17 -30.38
C ARG A 65 15.04 5.13 -30.89
N ALA A 66 15.39 4.12 -30.09
CA ALA A 66 16.22 3.00 -30.52
C ALA A 66 15.50 2.12 -31.55
N ASP A 67 14.20 1.84 -31.37
CA ASP A 67 13.37 1.13 -32.33
C ASP A 67 13.18 1.91 -33.64
N ALA A 68 12.98 3.23 -33.57
CA ALA A 68 12.94 4.08 -34.77
C ALA A 68 14.30 4.13 -35.50
N SER A 69 15.41 4.07 -34.77
CA SER A 69 16.76 4.01 -35.34
C SER A 69 17.11 2.62 -35.89
N SER A 70 16.45 1.56 -35.40
CA SER A 70 16.53 0.20 -35.94
C SER A 70 15.63 0.02 -37.17
N ALA A 71 14.48 0.70 -37.22
CA ALA A 71 13.56 0.72 -38.36
C ALA A 71 14.10 1.55 -39.55
N ALA A 72 14.94 2.57 -39.30
CA ALA A 72 15.57 3.34 -40.37
C ALA A 72 16.72 2.60 -41.11
N VAL A 73 17.12 1.41 -40.66
CA VAL A 73 18.13 0.56 -41.34
C VAL A 73 17.48 -0.65 -42.05
N GLN A 74 16.15 -0.77 -42.02
CA GLN A 74 15.41 -1.79 -42.80
C GLN A 74 14.35 -1.13 -43.68
N ALA A 75 14.80 -0.32 -44.64
CA ALA A 75 14.01 -0.04 -45.84
C ALA A 75 14.41 -1.07 -46.92
N PRO A 76 13.49 -1.94 -47.38
CA PRO A 76 13.78 -2.91 -48.42
C PRO A 76 13.90 -2.20 -49.77
N VAL A 77 15.05 -2.37 -50.41
CA VAL A 77 15.25 -2.09 -51.83
C VAL A 77 14.43 -3.09 -52.65
N VAL A 78 13.23 -2.66 -53.09
CA VAL A 78 12.51 -3.31 -54.19
C VAL A 78 12.83 -2.57 -55.49
N ASP A 79 13.54 -3.31 -56.33
CA ASP A 79 13.81 -3.13 -57.74
C ASP A 79 12.52 -2.95 -58.56
N ALA A 80 12.45 -1.89 -59.37
CA ALA A 80 11.77 -1.89 -60.68
C ALA A 80 12.19 -0.66 -61.52
N PRO A 81 12.38 -0.81 -62.84
CA PRO A 81 13.27 0.04 -63.63
C PRO A 81 12.55 1.17 -64.35
N GLN A 82 13.18 2.34 -64.45
CA GLN A 82 12.87 3.31 -65.51
C GLN A 82 14.13 3.95 -66.08
N ALA A 83 14.12 3.98 -67.42
CA ALA A 83 15.17 4.28 -68.36
C ALA A 83 15.66 5.76 -68.31
N PRO A 84 16.78 6.07 -68.99
CA PRO A 84 17.70 7.15 -68.65
C PRO A 84 17.37 8.48 -69.34
N GLU A 85 17.74 9.60 -68.70
CA GLU A 85 17.95 10.87 -69.40
C GLU A 85 19.20 11.58 -68.82
N PRO A 86 20.15 12.03 -69.66
CA PRO A 86 21.49 12.40 -69.24
C PRO A 86 21.62 13.92 -69.02
N GLU A 87 22.24 14.34 -67.91
CA GLU A 87 22.84 15.68 -67.79
C GLU A 87 24.36 15.57 -67.51
N PRO A 88 25.21 16.28 -68.28
CA PRO A 88 26.67 16.16 -68.21
C PRO A 88 27.29 17.28 -67.36
N ALA A 89 28.20 16.94 -66.43
CA ALA A 89 29.29 17.81 -65.97
C ALA A 89 30.31 17.03 -65.11
N PRO A 90 31.59 17.45 -65.08
CA PRO A 90 32.73 16.54 -65.17
C PRO A 90 33.40 16.27 -63.81
N ALA A 91 33.79 15.02 -63.57
CA ALA A 91 34.72 14.67 -62.50
C ALA A 91 36.08 14.27 -63.10
N ALA A 92 37.08 15.09 -62.80
CA ALA A 92 38.50 14.82 -62.98
C ALA A 92 38.96 13.66 -62.06
N PRO A 93 40.13 13.05 -62.33
CA PRO A 93 40.41 11.65 -62.07
C PRO A 93 40.96 11.39 -60.67
N ILE A 94 40.67 10.22 -60.11
CA ILE A 94 41.49 9.61 -59.07
C ILE A 94 41.81 8.18 -59.43
N SER A 95 43.10 7.90 -59.30
CA SER A 95 43.85 6.79 -59.85
C SER A 95 43.47 5.42 -59.29
N GLN A 96 43.69 4.45 -60.17
CA GLN A 96 43.97 3.03 -59.95
C GLN A 96 44.47 2.67 -58.54
N ALA A 97 43.77 1.74 -57.89
CA ALA A 97 44.38 0.75 -57.02
C ALA A 97 43.88 -0.62 -57.47
N VAL A 98 44.76 -1.31 -58.17
CA VAL A 98 44.68 -2.72 -58.52
C VAL A 98 44.54 -3.58 -57.25
N VAL A 99 43.51 -4.41 -57.18
CA VAL A 99 43.59 -5.65 -56.40
C VAL A 99 43.32 -6.81 -57.34
N SER A 100 44.34 -7.64 -57.41
CA SER A 100 44.60 -8.69 -58.37
C SER A 100 43.56 -9.79 -58.37
N LYS A 101 43.41 -10.37 -59.58
CA LYS A 101 42.97 -11.75 -59.82
C LYS A 101 43.54 -12.71 -58.77
N ASN A 102 42.69 -13.59 -58.25
CA ASN A 102 43.02 -15.01 -58.12
C ASN A 102 41.73 -15.84 -58.22
N ALA A 103 41.56 -16.45 -59.39
CA ALA A 103 40.59 -17.49 -59.66
C ALA A 103 41.34 -18.83 -59.61
N ALA A 104 41.36 -19.44 -58.41
CA ALA A 104 41.70 -20.83 -58.05
C ALA A 104 41.72 -20.80 -56.51
N GLU A 105 40.85 -21.46 -55.73
CA GLU A 105 40.72 -22.91 -55.57
C GLU A 105 39.36 -23.27 -54.90
N PRO A 106 38.60 -24.28 -55.38
CA PRO A 106 37.35 -24.74 -54.75
C PRO A 106 37.56 -25.52 -53.43
N GLU A 107 38.78 -26.00 -53.15
CA GLU A 107 39.10 -26.78 -51.93
C GLU A 107 39.28 -25.89 -50.69
N SER A 108 39.89 -24.71 -50.85
CA SER A 108 40.08 -23.73 -49.77
C SER A 108 38.74 -23.12 -49.27
N ALA A 109 37.79 -22.88 -50.18
CA ALA A 109 36.44 -22.45 -49.83
C ALA A 109 35.69 -23.51 -49.00
N THR A 110 35.90 -24.80 -49.29
CA THR A 110 35.28 -25.91 -48.56
C THR A 110 35.82 -26.02 -47.13
N GLY A 111 37.13 -25.84 -46.93
CA GLY A 111 37.73 -25.79 -45.60
C GLY A 111 37.25 -24.61 -44.76
N MET A 112 37.04 -23.45 -45.39
CA MET A 112 36.50 -22.28 -44.72
C MET A 112 35.03 -22.46 -44.31
N LEU A 113 34.21 -23.14 -45.13
CA LEU A 113 32.83 -23.49 -44.77
C LEU A 113 32.76 -24.48 -43.60
N GLN A 114 33.64 -25.49 -43.55
CA GLN A 114 33.71 -26.43 -42.43
C GLN A 114 34.14 -25.75 -41.13
N LEU A 115 35.08 -24.81 -41.20
CA LEU A 115 35.47 -24.00 -40.05
C LEU A 115 34.32 -23.10 -39.58
N ALA A 116 33.62 -22.46 -40.52
CA ALA A 116 32.46 -21.64 -40.20
C ALA A 116 31.32 -22.45 -39.55
N GLN A 117 31.06 -23.67 -40.03
CA GLN A 117 30.06 -24.56 -39.43
C GLN A 117 30.44 -24.98 -38.01
N LYS A 118 31.70 -25.36 -37.76
CA LYS A 118 32.18 -25.67 -36.41
C LYS A 118 32.06 -24.48 -35.46
N LEU A 119 32.47 -23.29 -35.92
CA LEU A 119 32.34 -22.07 -35.12
C LEU A 119 30.88 -21.76 -34.80
N HIS A 120 29.97 -21.99 -35.75
CA HIS A 120 28.54 -21.84 -35.52
C HIS A 120 28.03 -22.82 -34.48
N ASP A 121 28.35 -24.11 -34.62
CA ASP A 121 27.94 -25.16 -33.68
C ASP A 121 28.49 -24.88 -32.26
N ASP A 122 29.73 -24.41 -32.15
CA ASP A 122 30.35 -23.99 -30.89
C ASP A 122 29.62 -22.78 -30.27
N TYR A 123 29.25 -21.79 -31.10
CA TYR A 123 28.52 -20.62 -30.62
C TYR A 123 27.10 -20.99 -30.16
N VAL A 124 26.41 -21.85 -30.92
CA VAL A 124 25.09 -22.38 -30.55
C VAL A 124 25.17 -23.14 -29.24
N ARG A 125 26.16 -24.01 -29.07
CA ARG A 125 26.37 -24.73 -27.80
C ARG A 125 26.65 -23.77 -26.65
N SER A 126 27.54 -22.79 -26.83
CA SER A 126 27.80 -21.79 -25.79
C SER A 126 26.56 -20.97 -25.44
N GLY A 127 25.73 -20.63 -26.44
CA GLY A 127 24.46 -19.92 -26.20
C GLY A 127 23.45 -20.77 -25.44
N GLN A 128 23.39 -22.08 -25.72
CA GLN A 128 22.56 -23.02 -24.97
C GLN A 128 23.05 -23.17 -23.53
N GLU A 129 24.36 -23.34 -23.31
CA GLU A 129 24.95 -23.47 -21.97
C GLU A 129 24.71 -22.22 -21.12
N GLU A 130 24.93 -21.02 -21.69
CA GLU A 130 24.67 -19.76 -20.99
C GLU A 130 23.17 -19.53 -20.76
N GLY A 131 22.32 -19.93 -21.72
CA GLY A 131 20.87 -19.89 -21.58
C GLY A 131 20.37 -20.80 -20.45
N ASP A 132 20.83 -22.05 -20.42
CA ASP A 132 20.49 -23.02 -19.39
C ASP A 132 20.98 -22.57 -18.01
N ARG A 133 22.18 -21.98 -17.95
CA ARG A 133 22.74 -21.39 -16.73
C ARG A 133 21.87 -20.24 -16.21
N LEU A 134 21.48 -19.31 -17.08
CA LEU A 134 20.63 -18.18 -16.71
C LEU A 134 19.24 -18.65 -16.25
N ILE A 135 18.67 -19.65 -16.92
CA ILE A 135 17.38 -20.25 -16.54
C ILE A 135 17.49 -20.93 -15.17
N ALA A 136 18.59 -21.64 -14.90
CA ALA A 136 18.82 -22.29 -13.62
C ALA A 136 18.93 -21.26 -12.49
N GLU A 137 19.71 -20.20 -12.68
CA GLU A 137 19.86 -19.10 -11.73
C GLU A 137 18.51 -18.40 -11.47
N ALA A 138 17.78 -18.04 -12.52
CA ALA A 138 16.47 -17.40 -12.38
C ALA A 138 15.45 -18.29 -11.64
N LYS A 139 15.49 -19.62 -11.86
CA LYS A 139 14.64 -20.58 -11.13
C LYS A 139 15.04 -20.69 -9.67
N GLU A 140 16.34 -20.72 -9.37
CA GLU A 140 16.85 -20.76 -8.00
C GLU A 140 16.44 -19.49 -7.24
N GLU A 141 16.66 -18.31 -7.83
CA GLU A 141 16.23 -17.05 -7.24
C GLU A 141 14.72 -16.96 -7.06
N GLY A 142 13.95 -17.39 -8.06
CA GLY A 142 12.49 -17.46 -7.96
C GLY A 142 12.04 -18.35 -6.81
N SER A 143 12.66 -19.53 -6.66
CA SER A 143 12.36 -20.45 -5.54
C SER A 143 12.75 -19.87 -4.19
N ARG A 144 13.85 -19.09 -4.12
CA ARG A 144 14.29 -18.39 -2.91
C ARG A 144 13.27 -17.35 -2.48
N ILE A 145 12.81 -16.52 -3.42
CA ILE A 145 11.82 -15.47 -3.16
C ILE A 145 10.49 -16.08 -2.71
N VAL A 146 10.02 -17.14 -3.38
CA VAL A 146 8.77 -17.81 -3.00
C VAL A 146 8.87 -18.37 -1.59
N ARG A 147 9.98 -19.04 -1.25
CA ARG A 147 10.19 -19.58 0.11
C ARG A 147 10.23 -18.48 1.17
N GLU A 148 10.88 -17.36 0.90
CA GLU A 148 10.91 -16.21 1.82
C GLU A 148 9.52 -15.58 2.00
N ALA A 149 8.75 -15.44 0.91
CA ALA A 149 7.37 -14.96 0.95
C ALA A 149 6.45 -15.92 1.73
N GLU A 150 6.61 -17.22 1.56
CA GLU A 150 5.86 -18.23 2.32
C GLU A 150 6.23 -18.18 3.81
N GLU A 151 7.51 -18.10 4.15
CA GLU A 151 7.96 -18.03 5.55
C GLU A 151 7.47 -16.75 6.25
N THR A 152 7.53 -15.60 5.59
CA THR A 152 7.00 -14.33 6.11
C THR A 152 5.48 -14.36 6.24
N SER A 153 4.77 -14.96 5.28
CA SER A 153 3.32 -15.17 5.36
C SER A 153 2.94 -16.08 6.54
N HIS A 154 3.61 -17.22 6.69
CA HIS A 154 3.37 -18.12 7.82
C HIS A 154 3.65 -17.46 9.17
N ARG A 155 4.72 -16.65 9.25
CA ARG A 155 5.05 -15.90 10.46
C ARG A 155 3.97 -14.89 10.82
N THR A 156 3.51 -14.09 9.86
CA THR A 156 2.47 -13.07 10.09
C THR A 156 1.12 -13.71 10.44
N LEU A 157 0.74 -14.78 9.75
CA LEU A 157 -0.47 -15.56 10.09
C LEU A 157 -0.40 -16.13 11.51
N SER A 158 0.74 -16.73 11.88
CA SER A 158 0.91 -17.27 13.23
C SER A 158 0.83 -16.17 14.31
N GLN A 159 1.38 -14.98 14.05
CA GLN A 159 1.26 -13.83 14.96
C GLN A 159 -0.19 -13.37 15.09
N LEU A 160 -0.91 -13.22 13.97
CA LEU A 160 -2.32 -12.82 13.97
C LEU A 160 -3.21 -13.85 14.68
N GLU A 161 -2.95 -15.15 14.52
CA GLU A 161 -3.66 -16.20 15.25
C GLU A 161 -3.41 -16.13 16.76
N GLN A 162 -2.17 -15.87 17.17
CA GLN A 162 -1.84 -15.67 18.59
C GLN A 162 -2.55 -14.45 19.16
N GLU A 163 -2.48 -13.30 18.49
CA GLU A 163 -3.16 -12.07 18.90
C GLU A 163 -4.67 -12.27 18.97
N ARG A 164 -5.27 -12.87 17.94
CA ARG A 164 -6.69 -13.23 17.94
C ARG A 164 -7.05 -14.07 19.16
N SER A 165 -6.26 -15.10 19.48
CA SER A 165 -6.53 -15.97 20.63
C SER A 165 -6.43 -15.21 21.97
N LEU A 166 -5.52 -14.23 22.08
CA LEU A 166 -5.38 -13.39 23.26
C LEU A 166 -6.57 -12.43 23.40
N LEU A 167 -6.98 -11.80 22.30
CA LEU A 167 -8.15 -10.93 22.26
C LEU A 167 -9.42 -11.70 22.60
N GLU A 168 -9.61 -12.90 22.06
CA GLU A 168 -10.75 -13.77 22.37
C GLU A 168 -10.80 -14.11 23.87
N ARG A 169 -9.67 -14.51 24.47
CA ARG A 169 -9.60 -14.74 25.91
C ARG A 169 -9.92 -13.49 26.71
N LYS A 170 -9.46 -12.31 26.28
CA LYS A 170 -9.73 -11.05 26.97
C LYS A 170 -11.21 -10.65 26.88
N ILE A 171 -11.84 -10.89 25.74
CA ILE A 171 -13.29 -10.69 25.56
C ILE A 171 -14.07 -11.57 26.54
N ASP A 172 -13.71 -12.85 26.66
CA ASP A 172 -14.39 -13.76 27.58
C ASP A 172 -14.18 -13.37 29.04
N GLU A 173 -12.97 -12.97 29.42
CA GLU A 173 -12.67 -12.42 30.75
C GLU A 173 -13.53 -11.19 31.06
N LEU A 174 -13.63 -10.24 30.13
CA LEU A 174 -14.45 -9.04 30.28
C LEU A 174 -15.93 -9.35 30.39
N ARG A 175 -16.45 -10.32 29.62
CA ARG A 175 -17.84 -10.78 29.70
C ARG A 175 -18.16 -11.40 31.06
N ILE A 176 -17.26 -12.22 31.59
CA ILE A 176 -17.41 -12.80 32.93
C ILE A 176 -17.36 -11.70 33.98
N PHE A 177 -16.39 -10.78 33.88
CA PHE A 177 -16.27 -9.64 34.78
C PHE A 177 -17.53 -8.76 34.78
N GLU A 178 -18.09 -8.44 33.62
CA GLU A 178 -19.33 -7.67 33.49
C GLU A 178 -20.50 -8.39 34.17
N ARG A 179 -20.64 -9.70 33.93
CA ARG A 179 -21.72 -10.50 34.53
C ARG A 179 -21.60 -10.51 36.06
N ASP A 180 -20.40 -10.73 36.57
CA ASP A 180 -20.15 -10.80 38.01
C ASP A 180 -20.30 -9.41 38.66
N TYR A 181 -19.84 -8.35 38.00
CA TYR A 181 -20.01 -6.97 38.43
C TYR A 181 -21.50 -6.59 38.52
N ARG A 182 -22.30 -6.90 37.48
CA ARG A 182 -23.76 -6.67 37.50
C ARG A 182 -24.43 -7.43 38.64
N THR A 183 -24.03 -8.69 38.86
CA THR A 183 -24.59 -9.51 39.95
C THR A 183 -24.25 -8.93 41.31
N ARG A 184 -22.99 -8.53 41.53
CA ARG A 184 -22.54 -7.89 42.77
C ARG A 184 -23.23 -6.55 43.01
N LEU A 185 -23.37 -5.72 41.98
CA LEU A 185 -24.06 -4.44 42.07
C LEU A 185 -25.55 -4.63 42.40
N LYS A 186 -26.23 -5.57 41.75
CA LYS A 186 -27.62 -5.91 42.06
C LYS A 186 -27.77 -6.38 43.50
N SER A 187 -26.91 -7.30 43.96
CA SER A 187 -26.93 -7.78 45.33
C SER A 187 -26.67 -6.65 46.34
N TYR A 188 -25.73 -5.75 46.05
CA TYR A 188 -25.41 -4.61 46.91
C TYR A 188 -26.60 -3.65 47.04
N LEU A 189 -27.23 -3.30 45.91
CA LEU A 189 -28.42 -2.44 45.91
C LEU A 189 -29.61 -3.10 46.60
N GLN A 190 -29.81 -4.41 46.42
CA GLN A 190 -30.86 -5.16 47.12
C GLN A 190 -30.62 -5.21 48.63
N ASN A 191 -29.37 -5.36 49.07
CA ASN A 191 -29.02 -5.33 50.48
C ASN A 191 -29.28 -3.94 51.08
N LEU A 192 -28.85 -2.88 50.39
CA LEU A 192 -29.10 -1.50 50.80
C LEU A 192 -30.59 -1.18 50.91
N LEU A 193 -31.40 -1.65 49.96
CA LEU A 193 -32.85 -1.48 50.01
C LEU A 193 -33.48 -2.25 51.18
N GLY A 194 -33.06 -3.49 51.41
CA GLY A 194 -33.51 -4.29 52.54
C GLY A 194 -33.15 -3.68 53.90
N ASP A 195 -31.97 -3.08 54.03
CA ASP A 195 -31.57 -2.34 55.24
C ASP A 195 -32.44 -1.10 55.47
N LEU A 196 -32.82 -0.38 54.41
CA LEU A 196 -33.73 0.75 54.50
C LEU A 196 -35.15 0.32 54.89
N ASP A 197 -35.66 -0.77 54.31
CA ASP A 197 -36.97 -1.32 54.64
C ASP A 197 -37.02 -1.81 56.09
N ASN A 198 -35.96 -2.51 56.55
CA ASN A 198 -35.83 -2.93 57.95
C ASN A 198 -35.76 -1.74 58.91
N ARG A 199 -35.00 -0.69 58.56
CA ARG A 199 -34.91 0.54 59.36
C ARG A 199 -36.24 1.30 59.37
N GLY A 200 -36.96 1.31 58.26
CA GLY A 200 -38.31 1.88 58.13
C GLY A 200 -39.36 1.12 58.93
N SER A 201 -39.28 -0.21 58.93
CA SER A 201 -40.18 -1.09 59.69
C SER A 201 -39.89 -1.11 61.20
N ALA A 202 -38.66 -0.77 61.62
CA ALA A 202 -38.29 -0.63 63.02
C ALA A 202 -38.80 0.68 63.66
N LEU A 203 -39.36 1.61 62.87
CA LEU A 203 -40.10 2.76 63.40
C LEU A 203 -41.50 2.28 63.84
N PRO A 204 -41.92 2.52 65.10
CA PRO A 204 -43.24 2.12 65.55
C PRO A 204 -44.31 2.77 64.66
N PRO A 205 -45.45 2.09 64.40
CA PRO A 205 -46.52 2.70 63.62
C PRO A 205 -46.87 4.02 64.29
N ARG A 206 -46.78 5.11 63.53
CA ARG A 206 -47.29 6.40 63.95
C ARG A 206 -48.78 6.22 64.16
N SER A 207 -49.17 5.92 65.40
CA SER A 207 -50.56 5.90 65.82
C SER A 207 -51.14 7.23 65.36
N ASN A 208 -52.09 7.15 64.44
CA ASN A 208 -52.83 8.29 63.94
C ASN A 208 -53.53 8.96 65.14
N VAL A 209 -52.87 9.94 65.78
CA VAL A 209 -53.49 10.84 66.76
C VAL A 209 -54.29 11.86 65.96
N GLY A 210 -55.39 11.37 65.37
CA GLY A 210 -56.16 12.13 64.39
C GLY A 210 -57.46 11.43 64.05
N GLY A 211 -58.35 11.30 65.04
CA GLY A 211 -59.76 11.01 64.78
C GLY A 211 -60.37 9.95 65.68
N ALA A 212 -60.76 10.32 66.91
CA ALA A 212 -61.97 9.80 67.56
C ALA A 212 -62.28 10.57 68.86
N ALA A 213 -63.49 11.12 68.92
CA ALA A 213 -64.27 11.40 70.13
C ALA A 213 -63.87 12.57 71.06
N ARG A 214 -64.37 13.78 70.75
CA ARG A 214 -65.15 14.61 71.71
C ARG A 214 -66.28 15.33 70.98
N THR A 215 -67.29 14.57 70.58
CA THR A 215 -68.64 15.10 70.47
C THR A 215 -69.24 15.17 71.88
N SER A 216 -70.08 16.19 72.11
CA SER A 216 -71.02 16.34 73.24
C SER A 216 -70.41 16.70 74.60
N ASP A 217 -70.45 17.98 74.98
CA ASP A 217 -71.34 18.39 76.05
C ASP A 217 -71.73 19.87 75.96
N LEU A 218 -72.96 20.14 76.35
CA LEU A 218 -73.80 21.31 76.11
C LEU A 218 -74.09 21.97 77.47
N ALA A 219 -73.81 23.26 77.67
CA ALA A 219 -74.59 24.08 78.62
C ALA A 219 -74.45 25.60 78.34
N PRO A 220 -75.54 26.38 78.47
CA PRO A 220 -75.61 27.80 78.08
C PRO A 220 -75.54 28.77 79.28
N GLY A 221 -75.30 30.05 78.97
CA GLY A 221 -75.87 31.18 79.71
C GLY A 221 -74.99 31.86 80.76
N LEU A 222 -74.45 33.02 80.42
CA LEU A 222 -74.77 34.38 80.95
C LEU A 222 -73.66 35.38 80.57
#